data_AF-A0A2G9Q842-F1
#
_entry.id   AF-A0A2G9Q842-F1
#
_cell.length_a   1.000
_cell.length_b   1.000
_cell.length_c   1.000
_cell.angle_alpha   90.00
_cell.angle_beta   90.00
_cell.angle_gamma   90.00
#
_symmetry.space_group_name_H-M   'P 1'
#
loop_
_entity.id
_entity.type
_entity.pdbx_description
1 polymer ?
#
loop_
_entity_poly.entity_id
_entity_poly.type
_entity_poly.pdbx_seq_one_letter_code
_entity_poly.pdbx_strand_id
1 'polypeptide(L)' 'MASNICVLGDVHVVEEQSTHFTSDSAQKLIQDIMFCSQDLDLIKQKTNDIEQKLINVLGRI' A
#
# COMPACT_ATOMS: atom_id res chain seq x y z
N MET A 1 32.32 -44.32 -13.58
CA MET A 1 31.21 -43.93 -14.48
C MET A 1 30.13 -44.99 -14.40
N ALA A 2 28.96 -44.62 -13.89
CA ALA A 2 27.65 -45.20 -14.17
C ALA A 2 26.65 -44.32 -13.42
N SER A 3 26.18 -43.30 -14.13
CA SER A 3 25.17 -42.35 -13.69
C SER A 3 23.85 -43.10 -13.50
N ASN A 4 23.17 -42.91 -12.38
CA ASN A 4 21.72 -43.08 -12.24
C ASN A 4 21.28 -42.17 -11.08
N ILE A 5 21.25 -40.87 -11.35
CA ILE A 5 20.54 -39.91 -10.50
C ILE A 5 19.06 -40.08 -10.85
N CYS A 6 18.28 -40.61 -9.91
CA CYS A 6 16.83 -40.71 -10.05
C CYS A 6 16.20 -39.33 -9.75
N VAL A 7 16.13 -38.45 -10.74
CA VAL A 7 15.51 -37.10 -10.62
C VAL A 7 14.00 -37.16 -10.90
N LEU A 8 13.29 -38.14 -10.33
CA LEU A 8 11.86 -38.38 -10.62
C LEU A 8 11.03 -38.64 -9.35
N GLY A 9 11.42 -38.05 -8.22
CA GLY A 9 10.68 -38.20 -6.97
C GLY A 9 10.92 -37.16 -5.89
N ASP A 10 11.78 -36.16 -6.13
CA ASP A 10 12.03 -35.08 -5.17
C ASP A 10 11.86 -33.73 -5.87
N VAL A 11 10.69 -33.56 -6.50
CA VAL A 11 10.11 -32.22 -6.55
C VAL A 11 9.76 -31.93 -5.11
N HIS A 12 10.73 -31.37 -4.38
CA HIS A 12 10.45 -30.59 -3.19
C HIS A 12 9.44 -29.56 -3.66
N VAL A 13 8.17 -29.88 -3.46
CA VAL A 13 7.10 -28.89 -3.44
C VAL A 13 7.58 -27.94 -2.37
N VAL A 14 8.22 -26.86 -2.81
CA VAL A 14 8.23 -25.64 -2.03
C VAL A 14 6.74 -25.39 -1.86
N GLU A 15 6.20 -25.81 -0.72
CA GLU A 15 5.07 -25.13 -0.13
C GLU A 15 5.54 -23.69 -0.15
N GLU A 16 5.07 -22.95 -1.15
CA GLU A 16 5.03 -21.51 -1.12
C GLU A 16 4.29 -21.28 0.19
N GLN A 17 5.06 -21.06 1.27
CA GLN A 17 4.51 -20.62 2.52
C GLN A 17 3.77 -19.38 2.10
N SER A 18 2.45 -19.52 1.93
CA SER A 18 1.58 -18.40 1.77
C SER A 18 1.93 -17.61 3.00
N THR A 19 2.64 -16.51 2.81
CA THR A 19 2.90 -15.56 3.87
C THR A 19 1.51 -15.01 4.05
N HIS A 20 0.73 -15.74 4.84
CA HIS A 20 -0.57 -15.35 5.29
C HIS A 20 -0.18 -14.14 6.10
N PHE A 21 -0.24 -12.97 5.45
CA PHE A 21 -0.20 -11.70 6.15
C PHE A 21 -1.19 -11.95 7.28
N THR A 22 -0.64 -12.05 8.48
CA THR A 22 -1.46 -12.31 9.66
C THR A 22 -2.56 -11.26 9.60
N SER A 23 -3.81 -11.68 9.82
CA SER A 23 -4.98 -10.83 9.66
C SER A 23 -4.75 -9.43 10.26
N ASP A 24 -4.02 -9.36 11.38
CA ASP A 24 -3.59 -8.14 12.07
C ASP A 24 -2.78 -7.18 11.21
N SER A 25 -1.80 -7.67 10.43
CA SER A 25 -0.98 -6.84 9.53
C SER A 25 -1.82 -6.20 8.44
N ALA A 26 -2.75 -6.98 7.87
CA ALA A 26 -3.68 -6.51 6.85
C ALA A 26 -4.71 -5.52 7.43
N GLN A 27 -5.24 -5.81 8.63
CA GLN A 27 -6.15 -4.91 9.34
C GLN A 27 -5.49 -3.58 9.71
N LYS A 28 -4.24 -3.62 10.18
CA LYS A 28 -3.46 -2.41 10.46
C LYS A 28 -3.26 -1.57 9.20
N LEU A 29 -2.86 -2.20 8.09
CA LEU A 29 -2.70 -1.51 6.82
C LEU A 29 -4.01 -0.85 6.34
N ILE A 30 -5.16 -1.52 6.52
CA ILE A 30 -6.47 -0.96 6.19
C ILE A 30 -6.78 0.28 7.05
N GLN A 31 -6.47 0.23 8.35
CA GLN A 31 -6.65 1.38 9.25
C GLN A 31 -5.73 2.54 8.86
N ASP A 32 -4.47 2.25 8.55
CA ASP A 32 -3.50 3.26 8.12
C ASP A 32 -3.96 3.93 6.82
N ILE A 33 -4.44 3.15 5.83
CA ILE A 33 -4.99 3.68 4.58
C ILE A 33 -6.22 4.55 4.82
N MET A 34 -7.12 4.14 5.73
CA MET A 34 -8.31 4.92 6.09
C MET A 34 -7.93 6.26 6.72
N PHE A 35 -6.95 6.27 7.63
CA PHE A 35 -6.46 7.50 8.27
C PHE A 35 -5.77 8.42 7.25
N CYS A 36 -4.90 7.88 6.39
CA CYS A 36 -4.28 8.64 5.31
C CYS A 36 -5.32 9.27 4.38
N SER A 37 -6.44 8.59 4.12
CA SER A 37 -7.51 9.15 3.28
C SER A 37 -8.15 10.39 3.90
N GLN A 38 -8.35 10.39 5.23
CA GLN A 38 -8.85 11.56 5.97
C GLN A 38 -7.85 12.73 5.94
N ASP A 39 -6.56 12.43 6.12
CA ASP A 39 -5.50 13.44 6.03
C ASP A 39 -5.45 14.07 4.63
N LEU A 40 -5.60 13.27 3.58
CA LEU A 40 -5.65 13.74 2.20
C LEU A 40 -6.84 14.67 1.95
N ASP A 41 -8.01 14.35 2.49
CA ASP A 41 -9.20 15.22 2.39
C ASP A 41 -8.97 16.57 3.10
N LEU A 42 -8.34 16.55 4.28
CA LEU A 42 -8.00 17.78 5.02
C LEU A 42 -6.99 18.65 4.24
N ILE A 43 -5.96 18.03 3.66
CA ILE A 43 -4.97 18.73 2.83
C ILE A 43 -5.67 19.36 1.62
N LYS A 44 -6.55 18.63 0.95
CA LYS A 44 -7.33 19.14 -0.19
C LYS A 44 -8.18 20.35 0.19
N GLN A 45 -8.87 20.31 1.33
CA GLN A 45 -9.63 21.46 1.83
C GLN A 45 -8.74 22.66 2.10
N LYS A 46 -7.61 22.46 2.79
CA LYS A 46 -6.65 23.55 3.07
C LYS A 46 -6.08 24.17 1.81
N THR A 47 -5.77 23.36 0.79
CA THR A 47 -5.30 23.84 -0.50
C THR A 47 -6.35 24.69 -1.20
N ASN A 48 -7.62 24.23 -1.25
CA ASN A 48 -8.71 25.00 -1.83
C ASN A 48 -8.90 26.36 -1.10
N ASP A 49 -8.80 26.38 0.23
CA ASP A 49 -8.88 27.61 1.01
C ASP A 49 -7.74 28.60 0.67
N ILE A 50 -6.53 28.08 0.47
CA ILE A 50 -5.36 28.89 0.07
C ILE A 50 -5.57 29.46 -1.33
N GLU A 51 -6.02 28.63 -2.28
CA GLU A 51 -6.33 29.06 -3.64
C GLU A 51 -7.38 30.18 -3.66
N GLN A 52 -8.47 30.02 -2.90
CA GLN A 52 -9.51 31.05 -2.79
C GLN A 52 -8.97 32.34 -2.17
N LYS A 53 -8.13 32.25 -1.14
CA LYS A 53 -7.47 33.42 -0.54
C LYS A 53 -6.56 34.13 -1.54
N LEU A 54 -5.80 33.37 -2.34
CA LEU A 54 -4.92 33.95 -3.35
C LEU A 54 -5.71 34.69 -4.43
N ILE A 55 -6.78 34.07 -4.95
CA ILE A 55 -7.70 34.72 -5.89
C ILE A 55 -8.27 36.01 -5.30
N ASN A 56 -8.72 35.97 -4.04
CA ASN A 56 -9.26 37.14 -3.36
C ASN A 56 -8.23 38.26 -3.18
N VAL A 57 -6.96 37.94 -2.93
CA VAL A 57 -5.88 38.95 -2.81
C VAL A 57 -5.56 39.53 -4.17
N LEU A 58 -5.37 38.71 -5.20
CA LEU A 58 -5.00 39.15 -6.54
C LEU A 58 -6.13 39.95 -7.21
N GLY A 59 -7.39 39.57 -7.02
CA GLY A 59 -8.54 40.29 -7.56
C GLY A 59 -8.89 41.59 -6.83
N ARG A 60 -8.24 41.87 -5.69
CA ARG A 60 -8.37 43.14 -4.94
C ARG A 60 -7.27 44.15 -5.26
N ILE A 61 -6.26 43.76 -6.04
CA ILE A 61 -5.21 44.64 -6.58
C ILE A 61 -5.68 45.15 -7.94
#